data_AF-A0A4Q1D320-F1
#
_entry.id   AF-A0A4Q1D320-F1
#
_cell.length_a   1.000
_cell.length_b   1.000
_cell.length_c   1.000
_cell.angle_alpha   90.00
_cell.angle_beta   90.00
_cell.angle_gamma   90.00
#
_symmetry.space_group_name_H-M   'P 1'
#
loop_
_entity.id
_entity.type
_entity.pdbx_description
1 polymer ?
#
loop_
_entity_poly.entity_id
_entity_poly.type
_entity_poly.pdbx_seq_one_letter_code
_entity_poly.pdbx_strand_id
1 'polypeptide(L)'
;MKSKINLLLAGAVLCCLLALSCSKSNEATVSNPGNGGGGTPTPTCDTVNMQYTANVLPIIRTNCYSCHGNGVTSGGVSLDSYDKLKTQAASGKLLAVITHASGVPPMPQGGKLSDCDINKIRSWINRGMLNN
;
A
#
# COMPACT_ATOMS: atom_id res chain seq x y z
N MET A 1 40.26 -42.17 0.01
CA MET A 1 40.82 -42.57 -1.31
C MET A 1 39.85 -42.17 -2.40
N LYS A 2 40.38 -41.63 -3.50
CA LYS A 2 39.75 -41.31 -4.81
C LYS A 2 39.05 -39.95 -4.91
N SER A 3 39.91 -38.93 -4.96
CA SER A 3 39.76 -37.67 -5.68
C SER A 3 39.40 -37.91 -7.16
N LYS A 4 38.59 -37.03 -7.79
CA LYS A 4 38.82 -36.53 -9.16
C LYS A 4 38.29 -35.09 -9.33
N ILE A 5 39.27 -34.21 -9.50
CA ILE A 5 39.25 -32.82 -9.95
C ILE A 5 39.16 -32.79 -11.48
N ASN A 6 38.28 -31.95 -12.05
CA ASN A 6 38.35 -31.43 -13.43
C ASN A 6 38.13 -29.91 -13.28
N LEU A 7 39.09 -28.98 -13.32
CA LEU A 7 40.25 -28.68 -14.17
C LEU A 7 39.94 -28.33 -15.64
N LEU A 8 39.68 -27.03 -15.81
CA LEU A 8 40.10 -26.09 -16.89
C LEU A 8 39.51 -26.25 -18.31
N LEU A 9 38.95 -25.14 -18.83
CA LEU A 9 39.55 -24.22 -19.82
C LEU A 9 38.56 -23.04 -19.98
N ALA A 10 38.84 -21.83 -19.49
CA ALA A 10 39.60 -20.76 -20.16
C ALA A 10 39.04 -20.39 -21.56
N GLY A 11 38.22 -19.34 -21.61
CA GLY A 11 37.82 -18.64 -22.83
C GLY A 11 37.43 -17.21 -22.46
N ALA A 12 38.41 -16.33 -22.45
CA ALA A 12 38.30 -14.96 -21.98
C ALA A 12 38.11 -13.98 -23.16
N VAL A 13 37.35 -12.93 -22.88
CA VAL A 13 37.39 -11.60 -23.53
C VAL A 13 36.87 -11.52 -24.96
N LEU A 14 35.80 -10.74 -25.19
CA LEU A 14 35.91 -9.39 -25.73
C LEU A 14 34.54 -8.85 -26.22
N CYS A 15 34.37 -7.54 -26.00
CA CYS A 15 33.61 -6.59 -26.82
C CYS A 15 32.15 -6.24 -26.44
N CYS A 16 32.07 -5.07 -25.81
CA CYS A 16 31.16 -3.97 -26.16
C CYS A 16 29.65 -4.15 -25.97
N LEU A 17 29.20 -3.62 -24.83
CA LEU A 17 28.28 -2.47 -24.76
C LEU A 17 27.68 -2.04 -26.11
N LEU A 18 26.37 -2.22 -26.26
CA LEU A 18 25.39 -1.16 -26.51
C LEU A 18 24.01 -1.80 -26.70
N ALA A 19 23.17 -1.66 -25.68
CA ALA A 19 21.74 -1.78 -25.82
C ALA A 19 21.25 -0.61 -26.70
N LEU A 20 20.90 -0.91 -27.95
CA LEU A 20 20.08 -0.03 -28.77
C LEU A 20 18.66 -0.60 -28.82
N SER A 21 17.74 0.23 -28.36
CA SER A 21 16.30 0.02 -28.22
C SER A 21 15.61 -0.60 -29.44
N CYS A 22 14.74 -1.57 -29.17
CA CYS A 22 13.65 -1.93 -30.09
C CYS A 22 12.55 -0.85 -30.01
N SER A 23 12.51 0.06 -30.98
CA SER A 23 11.28 0.80 -31.28
C SER A 23 10.43 -0.05 -32.22
N LYS A 24 9.37 -0.69 -31.69
CA LYS A 24 8.28 -1.17 -32.53
C LYS A 24 7.11 -0.20 -32.34
N SER A 25 6.90 0.60 -33.40
CA SER A 25 5.72 1.41 -33.59
C SER A 25 4.53 0.50 -33.87
N ASN A 26 3.47 0.69 -33.11
CA ASN A 26 2.11 0.41 -33.52
C ASN A 26 1.27 1.59 -33.01
N GLU A 27 1.15 2.56 -33.91
CA GLU A 27 0.07 3.53 -33.94
C GLU A 27 -1.27 2.83 -34.18
N ALA A 28 -2.20 2.97 -33.23
CA ALA A 28 -3.62 2.95 -33.50
C ALA A 28 -4.22 4.09 -32.68
N THR A 29 -4.56 5.15 -33.39
CA THR A 29 -5.20 6.36 -32.91
C THR A 29 -6.53 6.03 -32.21
N VAL A 30 -6.63 6.23 -30.90
CA VAL A 30 -7.90 6.60 -30.28
C VAL A 30 -7.87 8.10 -30.08
N SER A 31 -8.52 8.78 -31.02
CA SER A 31 -8.90 10.17 -30.91
C SER A 31 -9.82 10.32 -29.68
N ASN A 32 -9.40 11.12 -28.70
CA ASN A 32 -10.37 11.89 -27.92
C ASN A 32 -9.80 13.30 -27.73
N PRO A 33 -10.51 14.37 -28.17
CA PRO A 33 -10.09 15.73 -27.93
C PRO A 33 -10.43 16.08 -26.48
N GLY A 34 -9.42 16.25 -25.64
CA GLY A 34 -9.64 16.49 -24.23
C GLY A 34 -8.39 16.90 -23.47
N ASN A 35 -7.95 18.14 -23.72
CA ASN A 35 -7.18 18.97 -22.80
C ASN A 35 -5.68 18.63 -22.63
N GLY A 36 -4.84 19.47 -23.24
CA GLY A 36 -3.46 19.66 -22.78
C GLY A 36 -3.45 20.34 -21.41
N GLY A 37 -2.54 19.93 -20.53
CA GLY A 37 -2.35 20.57 -19.23
C GLY A 37 -1.17 19.95 -18.50
N GLY A 38 -0.23 20.78 -18.07
CA GLY A 38 1.06 20.41 -17.49
C GLY A 38 0.98 19.32 -16.42
N GLY A 39 1.98 18.44 -16.45
CA GLY A 39 2.15 17.35 -15.49
C GLY A 39 2.39 17.87 -14.07
N THR A 40 1.31 18.10 -13.34
CA THR A 40 1.33 18.01 -11.88
C THR A 40 1.50 16.53 -11.55
N PRO A 41 2.56 16.11 -10.84
CA PRO A 41 2.66 14.72 -10.42
C PRO A 41 1.45 14.43 -9.53
N THR A 42 0.56 13.54 -9.98
CA THR A 42 -0.47 12.98 -9.12
C THR A 42 0.28 12.39 -7.92
N PRO A 43 -0.04 12.78 -6.67
CA PRO A 43 0.67 12.26 -5.51
C PRO A 43 0.49 10.74 -5.51
N THR A 44 1.58 10.04 -5.81
CA THR A 44 1.60 8.58 -5.80
C THR A 44 1.34 8.13 -4.37
N CYS A 45 0.51 7.10 -4.20
CA CYS A 45 0.23 6.56 -2.88
C CYS A 45 1.47 5.85 -2.31
N ASP A 46 2.26 6.54 -1.50
CA ASP A 46 3.41 5.93 -0.83
C ASP A 46 2.96 4.98 0.28
N THR A 47 3.46 3.75 0.21
CA THR A 47 3.23 2.66 1.16
C THR A 47 4.52 1.97 1.60
N VAL A 48 5.70 2.49 1.20
CA VAL A 48 7.01 1.82 1.34
C VAL A 48 7.58 1.92 2.74
N ASN A 49 7.21 2.92 3.55
CA ASN A 49 7.70 3.11 4.92
C ASN A 49 6.61 3.59 5.89
N MET A 50 5.60 2.76 6.09
CA MET A 50 4.48 3.12 6.96
C MET A 50 4.89 3.19 8.44
N GLN A 51 4.61 4.34 9.04
CA GLN A 51 4.73 4.64 10.45
C GLN A 51 3.35 4.88 11.05
N TYR A 52 3.10 4.35 12.24
CA TYR A 52 1.81 4.49 12.90
C TYR A 52 1.45 5.96 13.10
N THR A 53 2.35 6.73 13.72
CA THR A 53 2.09 8.11 14.12
C THR A 53 1.96 9.05 12.92
N ALA A 54 2.80 8.86 11.90
CA ALA A 54 2.88 9.76 10.75
C ALA A 54 1.88 9.42 9.63
N ASN A 55 1.52 8.15 9.44
CA ASN A 55 0.73 7.73 8.28
C ASN A 55 -0.64 7.15 8.62
N VAL A 56 -0.76 6.39 9.72
CA VAL A 56 -2.00 5.67 10.05
C VAL A 56 -2.88 6.48 11.00
N LEU A 57 -2.31 6.97 12.09
CA LEU A 57 -3.03 7.71 13.11
C LEU A 57 -3.80 8.93 12.58
N PRO A 58 -3.28 9.72 11.61
CA PRO A 58 -4.05 10.79 10.99
C PRO A 58 -5.31 10.28 10.28
N ILE A 59 -5.22 9.15 9.56
CA ILE A 59 -6.37 8.54 8.86
C ILE A 59 -7.42 8.11 9.88
N ILE A 60 -7.01 7.42 10.95
CA ILE A 60 -7.92 6.95 12.01
C ILE A 60 -8.58 8.12 12.74
N ARG A 61 -7.82 9.17 13.07
CA ARG A 61 -8.35 10.39 13.72
C ARG A 61 -9.38 11.09 12.86
N THR A 62 -9.08 11.30 11.58
CA THR A 62 -9.96 12.03 10.67
C THR A 62 -11.25 11.27 10.36
N ASN A 63 -11.17 9.94 10.18
CA ASN A 63 -12.28 9.18 9.61
C ASN A 63 -13.03 8.32 10.62
N CYS A 64 -12.49 8.10 11.83
CA CYS A 64 -13.07 7.12 12.78
C CYS A 64 -13.39 7.71 14.15
N TYR A 65 -12.69 8.76 14.59
CA TYR A 65 -12.78 9.20 16.00
C TYR A 65 -14.11 9.82 16.39
N SER A 66 -14.92 10.28 15.43
CA SER A 66 -16.27 10.80 15.73
C SER A 66 -17.18 9.78 16.40
N CYS A 67 -16.97 8.48 16.13
CA CYS A 67 -17.79 7.39 16.68
C CYS A 67 -16.97 6.36 17.49
N HIS A 68 -15.68 6.25 17.24
CA HIS A 68 -14.81 5.23 17.84
C HIS A 68 -13.61 5.82 18.58
N GLY A 69 -13.58 7.12 18.87
CA GLY A 69 -12.47 7.79 19.53
C GLY A 69 -12.92 8.76 20.61
N ASN A 70 -11.97 9.37 21.32
CA ASN A 70 -12.23 10.42 22.31
C ASN A 70 -13.25 10.02 23.40
N GLY A 71 -13.23 8.76 23.84
CA GLY A 71 -14.19 8.21 24.81
C GLY A 71 -15.51 7.73 24.19
N VAL A 72 -15.78 7.99 22.90
CA VAL A 72 -16.94 7.46 22.18
C VAL A 72 -16.65 6.03 21.72
N THR A 73 -17.61 5.12 21.95
CA THR A 73 -17.46 3.68 21.71
C THR A 73 -18.66 3.08 20.97
N SER A 74 -19.04 3.66 19.84
CA SER A 74 -20.11 3.13 19.00
C SER A 74 -19.86 1.67 18.63
N GLY A 75 -20.88 0.82 18.76
CA GLY A 75 -20.75 -0.63 18.54
C GLY A 75 -19.80 -1.34 19.52
N GLY A 76 -19.47 -0.71 20.66
CA GLY A 76 -18.54 -1.26 21.64
C GLY A 76 -17.06 -1.22 21.21
N VAL A 77 -16.74 -0.50 20.13
CA VAL A 77 -15.38 -0.40 19.59
C VAL A 77 -14.79 0.98 19.90
N SER A 78 -13.58 0.96 20.46
CA SER A 78 -12.75 2.13 20.72
C SER A 78 -11.43 1.98 19.95
N LEU A 79 -10.93 3.08 19.39
CA LEU A 79 -9.70 3.20 18.59
C LEU A 79 -8.80 4.32 19.14
N ASP A 80 -9.09 4.82 20.35
CA ASP A 80 -8.42 5.98 20.95
C ASP A 80 -6.97 5.71 21.42
N SER A 81 -6.51 4.46 21.33
CA SER A 81 -5.13 4.06 21.61
C SER A 81 -4.59 3.12 20.54
N TYR A 82 -3.26 3.07 20.45
CA TYR A 82 -2.56 2.16 19.56
C TYR A 82 -2.97 0.69 19.82
N ASP A 83 -3.01 0.25 21.08
CA ASP A 83 -3.30 -1.15 21.42
C ASP A 83 -4.73 -1.56 21.02
N LYS A 84 -5.68 -0.65 21.17
CA LYS A 84 -7.07 -0.89 20.76
C LYS A 84 -7.21 -0.94 19.25
N LEU A 85 -6.56 -0.02 18.51
CA LEU A 85 -6.52 -0.08 17.05
C LEU A 85 -5.84 -1.37 16.57
N LYS A 86 -4.70 -1.73 17.15
CA LYS A 86 -3.96 -2.95 16.85
C LYS A 86 -4.81 -4.19 17.07
N THR A 87 -5.62 -4.23 18.13
CA THR A 87 -6.54 -5.34 18.38
C THR A 87 -7.54 -5.52 17.24
N GLN A 88 -8.14 -4.42 16.74
CA GLN A 88 -9.06 -4.48 15.61
C GLN A 88 -8.36 -4.86 14.30
N ALA A 89 -7.15 -4.35 14.09
CA ALA A 89 -6.32 -4.67 12.93
C ALA A 89 -5.89 -6.15 12.90
N ALA A 90 -5.38 -6.66 14.02
CA ALA A 90 -4.95 -8.05 14.17
C ALA A 90 -6.11 -9.05 13.99
N SER A 91 -7.33 -8.65 14.39
CA SER A 91 -8.53 -9.48 14.19
C SER A 91 -9.03 -9.53 12.73
N GLY A 92 -8.46 -8.72 11.83
CA GLY A 92 -8.94 -8.55 10.45
C GLY A 92 -10.18 -7.68 10.32
N LYS A 93 -10.89 -7.38 11.42
CA LYS A 93 -12.11 -6.56 11.42
C LYS A 93 -11.88 -5.17 10.84
N LEU A 94 -10.78 -4.51 11.21
CA LEU A 94 -10.46 -3.19 10.68
C LEU A 94 -10.43 -3.19 9.15
N LEU A 95 -9.73 -4.14 8.55
CA LEU A 95 -9.63 -4.20 7.08
C LEU A 95 -10.97 -4.57 6.44
N ALA A 96 -11.73 -5.49 7.04
CA ALA A 96 -13.04 -5.88 6.53
C ALA A 96 -14.02 -4.70 6.47
N VAL A 97 -14.12 -3.91 7.54
CA VAL A 97 -15.08 -2.79 7.59
C VAL A 97 -14.66 -1.63 6.69
N ILE A 98 -13.37 -1.27 6.62
CA ILE A 98 -12.88 -0.15 5.77
C ILE A 98 -12.86 -0.50 4.28
N THR A 99 -12.80 -1.78 3.93
CA THR A 99 -12.92 -2.23 2.54
C THR A 99 -14.36 -2.44 2.10
N HIS A 100 -15.32 -2.32 3.03
CA HIS A 100 -16.74 -2.64 2.84
C HIS A 100 -16.93 -4.10 2.36
N ALA A 101 -16.26 -5.04 3.02
CA ALA A 101 -16.42 -6.46 2.72
C ALA A 101 -17.87 -6.92 2.92
N SER A 102 -18.29 -7.94 2.17
CA SER A 102 -19.63 -8.51 2.31
C SER A 102 -19.84 -9.12 3.71
N GLY A 103 -21.03 -8.93 4.27
CA GLY A 103 -21.40 -9.52 5.57
C GLY A 103 -20.87 -8.78 6.80
N VAL A 104 -20.21 -7.62 6.66
CA VAL A 104 -19.84 -6.74 7.78
C VAL A 104 -20.47 -5.34 7.62
N PRO A 105 -20.81 -4.64 8.71
CA PRO A 105 -21.27 -3.26 8.63
C PRO A 105 -20.17 -2.37 8.00
N PRO A 106 -20.43 -1.68 6.88
CA PRO A 106 -19.43 -0.84 6.23
C PRO A 106 -19.11 0.38 7.09
N MET A 107 -17.83 0.69 7.22
CA MET A 107 -17.34 1.86 7.94
C MET A 107 -16.23 2.55 7.14
N PRO A 108 -16.12 3.89 7.17
CA PRO A 108 -16.99 4.85 7.88
C PRO A 108 -18.40 4.98 7.29
N GLN A 109 -19.38 5.38 8.10
CA GLN A 109 -20.77 5.59 7.64
C GLN A 109 -20.92 6.72 6.61
N GLY A 110 -19.96 7.66 6.57
CA GLY A 110 -19.95 8.78 5.60
C GLY A 110 -19.43 8.42 4.20
N GLY A 111 -19.03 7.17 3.99
CA GLY A 111 -18.46 6.70 2.73
C GLY A 111 -17.15 5.94 2.93
N LYS A 112 -16.81 5.13 1.94
CA LYS A 112 -15.59 4.33 1.95
C LYS A 112 -14.36 5.25 1.92
N LEU A 113 -13.32 4.86 2.64
CA LEU A 113 -12.01 5.53 2.54
C LEU A 113 -11.47 5.49 1.12
N SER A 114 -10.57 6.42 0.80
CA SER A 114 -9.82 6.36 -0.45
C SER A 114 -9.02 5.05 -0.52
N ASP A 115 -8.80 4.52 -1.74
CA ASP A 115 -7.98 3.33 -1.92
C ASP A 115 -6.56 3.53 -1.37
N CYS A 116 -6.03 4.76 -1.45
CA CYS A 116 -4.72 5.06 -0.89
C CYS A 116 -4.69 4.94 0.64
N ASP A 117 -5.69 5.47 1.34
CA ASP A 117 -5.75 5.38 2.81
C ASP A 117 -5.92 3.92 3.26
N ILE A 118 -6.74 3.15 2.56
CA ILE A 118 -6.87 1.70 2.78
C ILE A 118 -5.51 1.02 2.55
N ASN A 119 -4.78 1.37 1.49
CA ASN A 119 -3.47 0.78 1.18
C ASN A 119 -2.42 1.14 2.23
N LYS A 120 -2.41 2.35 2.78
CA LYS A 120 -1.54 2.75 3.89
C LYS A 120 -1.81 1.94 5.14
N ILE A 121 -3.09 1.80 5.53
CA ILE A 121 -3.49 0.97 6.67
C ILE A 121 -3.10 -0.49 6.43
N ARG A 122 -3.37 -1.04 5.24
CA ARG A 122 -2.99 -2.42 4.88
C ARG A 122 -1.48 -2.62 4.93
N SER A 123 -0.68 -1.69 4.41
CA SER A 123 0.78 -1.77 4.46
C SER A 123 1.29 -1.75 5.90
N TRP A 124 0.76 -0.88 6.76
CA TRP A 124 1.08 -0.88 8.18
C TRP A 124 0.73 -2.21 8.87
N ILE A 125 -0.43 -2.81 8.56
CA ILE A 125 -0.81 -4.14 9.06
C ILE A 125 0.21 -5.19 8.64
N ASN A 126 0.55 -5.23 7.35
CA ASN A 126 1.49 -6.20 6.78
C ASN A 126 2.93 -6.04 7.32
N ARG A 127 3.28 -4.86 7.85
CA ARG A 127 4.57 -4.59 8.50
C ARG A 127 4.58 -4.91 9.99
N GLY A 128 3.57 -5.62 10.50
CA GLY A 128 3.49 -6.02 11.90
C GLY A 128 2.87 -4.97 12.83
N MET A 129 2.18 -3.98 12.26
CA MET A 129 1.46 -2.94 13.02
C MET A 129 2.37 -2.20 14.00
N LEU A 130 3.60 -1.82 13.63
CA LEU A 130 4.56 -1.20 14.55
C LEU A 130 4.01 0.11 15.16
N ASN A 131 4.37 0.39 16.41
CA ASN A 131 4.09 1.67 17.09
C ASN A 131 5.30 2.60 16.95
N ASN A 132 5.39 3.30 15.82
CA ASN A 132 6.50 4.16 15.43
C ASN A 132 6.04 5.49 14.83
#